data_AF-A0A6M8MS92-F1
#
_entry.id   AF-A0A6M8MS92-F1
#
_cell.length_a   1.000
_cell.length_b   1.000
_cell.length_c   1.000
_cell.angle_alpha   90.00
_cell.angle_beta   90.00
_cell.angle_gamma   90.00
#
_symmetry.space_group_name_H-M   'P 1'
#
loop_
_entity.id
_entity.type
_entity.pdbx_description
1 polymer ?
#
loop_
_entity_poly.entity_id
_entity_poly.type
_entity_poly.pdbx_seq_one_letter_code
_entity_poly.pdbx_strand_id
1 'polypeptide(L)' 'MVPQARDGSVFVPSLGSRNGYTVGPKGDERKFAGYDDALAFLRSQPAAYWRRPNAQGNWGIVVGVRWIDWVEE' A
#
# COMPACT_ATOMS: atom_id res chain seq x y z
N MET A 1 -1.21 -9.81 8.49
CA MET A 1 0.01 -9.48 7.74
C MET A 1 -0.23 -8.41 6.70
N VAL A 2 0.75 -7.53 6.52
CA VAL A 2 0.72 -6.38 5.61
C VAL A 2 2.01 -6.30 4.81
N PRO A 3 2.00 -5.76 3.58
CA PRO A 3 3.21 -5.64 2.79
C PRO A 3 4.07 -4.48 3.30
N GLN A 4 5.37 -4.74 3.39
CA GLN A 4 6.41 -3.76 3.69
C GLN A 4 7.31 -3.56 2.48
N ALA A 5 7.53 -2.31 2.11
CA ALA A 5 8.43 -1.90 1.05
C ALA A 5 9.89 -1.88 1.54
N ARG A 6 10.83 -1.85 0.60
CA ARG A 6 12.28 -1.80 0.89
C ARG A 6 12.69 -0.61 1.76
N ASP A 7 11.98 0.50 1.66
CA ASP A 7 12.19 1.73 2.44
C ASP A 7 11.60 1.65 3.87
N GLY A 8 11.11 0.48 4.29
CA GLY A 8 10.48 0.28 5.60
C GLY A 8 9.01 0.70 5.67
N SER A 9 8.51 1.41 4.66
CA SER A 9 7.09 1.80 4.56
C SER A 9 6.19 0.57 4.54
N VAL A 10 5.11 0.62 5.32
CA VAL A 10 4.14 -0.48 5.45
C VAL A 10 2.79 -0.01 4.91
N PHE A 11 2.07 -0.89 4.23
CA PHE A 11 0.68 -0.59 3.84
C PHE A 11 -0.24 -0.75 5.06
N VAL A 12 -0.67 0.36 5.65
CA VAL A 12 -1.46 0.44 6.89
C VAL A 12 -2.70 1.32 6.70
N PRO A 13 -3.73 1.20 7.56
CA PRO A 13 -4.97 1.98 7.43
C PRO A 13 -4.76 3.50 7.44
N SER A 14 -3.72 4.00 8.12
CA SER A 14 -3.41 5.43 8.18
C SER A 14 -2.90 6.02 6.85
N LEU A 15 -2.58 5.19 5.85
CA LEU A 15 -2.28 5.66 4.49
C LEU A 15 -3.53 6.08 3.71
N GLY A 16 -4.72 5.71 4.17
CA GLY A 16 -5.97 6.08 3.53
C GLY A 16 -6.16 7.59 3.54
N SER A 17 -6.39 8.17 2.36
CA SER A 17 -6.86 9.56 2.23
C SER A 17 -8.37 9.58 2.02
N ARG A 18 -8.97 10.78 1.96
CA ARG A 18 -10.39 10.96 1.58
C ARG A 18 -10.74 10.33 0.21
N ASN A 19 -9.74 10.12 -0.65
CA ASN A 19 -9.86 9.48 -1.96
C ASN A 19 -9.62 7.95 -1.94
N GLY A 20 -9.48 7.35 -0.75
CA GLY A 20 -9.19 5.93 -0.58
C GLY A 20 -7.70 5.58 -0.73
N TYR A 21 -7.46 4.33 -1.13
CA TYR A 21 -6.16 3.69 -1.32
C TYR A 21 -5.91 3.44 -2.80
N THR A 22 -4.76 3.87 -3.30
CA THR A 22 -4.33 3.55 -4.67
C THR A 22 -3.30 2.43 -4.64
N VAL A 23 -3.61 1.33 -5.30
CA VAL A 23 -2.80 0.10 -5.34
C VAL A 23 -2.66 -0.39 -6.78
N GLY A 24 -1.63 -1.17 -7.08
CA GLY A 24 -1.31 -1.63 -8.43
C GLY A 24 -0.06 -0.95 -9.01
N PRO A 25 0.56 -1.57 -10.03
CA PRO A 25 1.75 -1.06 -10.67
C PRO A 25 1.44 0.23 -11.46
N LYS A 26 2.48 0.99 -11.78
CA LYS A 26 2.34 2.22 -12.59
C LYS A 26 1.67 1.89 -13.93
N GLY A 27 0.53 2.51 -14.21
CA GLY A 27 -0.25 2.28 -15.43
C GLY A 27 -1.45 1.34 -15.25
N ASP A 28 -1.49 0.56 -14.16
CA ASP A 28 -2.60 -0.32 -13.79
C ASP A 28 -3.05 -0.04 -12.33
N GLU A 29 -3.05 1.25 -11.97
CA GLU A 29 -3.43 1.72 -10.64
C GLU A 29 -4.94 1.57 -10.44
N ARG A 30 -5.35 0.85 -9.40
CA ARG A 30 -6.74 0.71 -8.94
C ARG A 30 -6.93 1.47 -7.64
N LYS A 31 -8.09 2.12 -7.51
CA LYS A 31 -8.49 2.83 -6.30
C LYS A 31 -9.55 2.04 -5.54
N PHE A 32 -9.35 1.89 -4.25
CA PHE A 32 -10.29 1.25 -3.33
C PHE A 32 -10.65 2.22 -2.20
N ALA A 33 -11.92 2.30 -1.84
CA ALA A 33 -12.35 3.12 -0.71
C ALA A 33 -11.99 2.48 0.64
N GLY A 34 -12.11 1.16 0.72
CA GLY A 34 -11.81 0.37 1.91
C GLY A 34 -10.34 -0.06 1.98
N TYR A 35 -9.80 -0.05 3.19
CA TYR A 35 -8.48 -0.62 3.47
C TYR A 35 -8.45 -2.13 3.20
N ASP A 36 -9.47 -2.85 3.66
CA ASP A 36 -9.53 -4.31 3.55
C ASP A 36 -9.60 -4.77 2.09
N ASP A 37 -10.45 -4.13 1.27
CA ASP A 37 -10.50 -4.37 -0.18
C ASP A 37 -9.15 -4.12 -0.87
N ALA A 38 -8.47 -3.03 -0.50
CA ALA A 38 -7.16 -2.71 -1.04
C ALA A 38 -6.12 -3.77 -0.64
N LEU A 39 -6.12 -4.19 0.63
CA LEU A 39 -5.22 -5.22 1.14
C LEU A 39 -5.49 -6.58 0.48
N ALA A 40 -6.76 -6.95 0.32
CA ALA A 40 -7.16 -8.16 -0.38
C ALA A 40 -6.68 -8.15 -1.85
N PHE A 41 -6.82 -7.01 -2.53
CA PHE A 41 -6.28 -6.85 -3.89
C PHE A 41 -4.76 -7.01 -3.92
N LEU A 42 -4.02 -6.36 -3.02
CA LEU A 42 -2.56 -6.48 -2.94
C LEU A 42 -2.10 -7.93 -2.72
N ARG A 43 -2.85 -8.71 -1.93
CA ARG A 43 -2.58 -10.14 -1.69
C ARG A 43 -2.84 -11.02 -2.91
N SER A 44 -3.78 -10.62 -3.76
CA SER A 44 -4.13 -11.32 -4.99
C SER A 44 -3.15 -11.04 -6.15
N GLN A 45 -2.38 -9.95 -6.05
CA GLN A 45 -1.37 -9.58 -7.04
C GLN A 45 -0.04 -10.30 -6.80
N PRO A 46 0.74 -10.58 -7.86
CA PRO A 46 2.07 -11.21 -7.73
C PRO A 46 3.07 -10.34 -6.95
N ALA A 47 2.87 -9.02 -6.98
CA ALA A 47 3.60 -8.08 -6.15
C ALA A 47 2.64 -6.99 -5.65
N ALA A 48 2.77 -6.66 -4.36
CA ALA A 48 1.95 -5.67 -3.71
C ALA A 48 2.48 -4.27 -4.04
N TYR A 49 1.83 -3.54 -4.94
CA TYR A 49 2.17 -2.16 -5.26
C TYR A 49 1.17 -1.19 -4.64
N TRP A 50 1.62 -0.16 -3.94
CA TRP A 50 0.73 0.87 -3.39
C TRP A 50 1.36 2.25 -3.41
N ARG A 51 0.51 3.28 -3.36
CA ARG A 51 0.98 4.66 -3.18
C ARG A 51 1.15 5.01 -1.72
N ARG A 52 2.24 5.72 -1.42
CA ARG A 52 2.52 6.31 -0.10
C ARG A 52 3.16 7.70 -0.24
N PRO A 53 3.05 8.58 0.77
CA PRO A 53 3.84 9.81 0.82
C PRO A 53 5.30 9.50 1.18
N ASN A 54 6.25 10.11 0.47
CA ASN A 54 7.67 10.06 0.81
C ASN A 54 8.04 11.18 1.82
N ALA A 55 9.30 11.23 2.26
CA ALA A 55 9.80 12.25 3.20
C ALA A 55 9.65 13.71 2.69
N GLN A 56 9.48 13.90 1.38
CA GLN A 56 9.25 15.20 0.75
C GLN A 56 7.75 15.52 0.57
N GLY A 57 6.85 14.68 1.09
CA GLY A 57 5.39 14.82 0.94
C GLY A 57 4.85 14.40 -0.43
N ASN A 58 5.71 13.91 -1.33
CA ASN A 58 5.29 13.46 -2.65
C ASN A 58 4.75 12.03 -2.58
N TRP A 59 3.62 11.79 -3.24
CA TRP A 59 3.04 10.46 -3.32
C TRP A 59 3.68 9.66 -4.45
N GLY A 60 4.23 8.50 -4.13
CA GLY A 60 4.86 7.60 -5.11
C GLY A 60 4.41 6.16 -4.92
N ILE A 61 4.49 5.36 -5.98
CA ILE A 61 4.23 3.93 -5.93
C ILE A 61 5.47 3.22 -5.38
N VAL A 62 5.26 2.35 -4.41
CA VAL A 62 6.27 1.44 -3.87
C VAL A 62 5.83 0.00 -4.09
N VAL A 63 6.78 -0.92 -3.99
CA VAL A 63 6.54 -2.37 -4.07
C VAL A 63 6.87 -3.02 -2.73
N GLY A 64 6.00 -3.92 -2.30
CA GLY A 64 6.18 -4.76 -1.13
C GLY A 64 7.23 -5.82 -1.40
N VAL A 65 8.28 -5.84 -0.59
CA VAL A 65 9.37 -6.83 -0.69
C VAL A 65 9.19 -7.97 0.31
N ARG A 66 8.40 -7.77 1.37
CA ARG A 66 8.05 -8.80 2.35
C ARG A 66 6.69 -8.52 2.97
N TRP A 67 6.08 -9.57 3.52
CA TRP A 67 4.88 -9.46 4.35
C TRP A 67 5.29 -9.58 5.81
N ILE A 68 4.87 -8.63 6.63
CA ILE A 68 5.15 -8.62 8.06
C ILE A 68 3.85 -8.79 8.83
N ASP A 69 3.93 -9.37 10.02
CA ASP A 69 2.87 -9.20 11.00
C ASP A 69 3.04 -7.81 11.62
N TRP A 70 2.06 -6.95 11.40
CA TRP A 70 2.08 -5.58 11.88
C TRP A 70 1.05 -5.47 13.00
N VAL A 71 1.51 -4.98 14.14
CA VAL A 71 0.71 -4.76 15.34
C VAL A 71 0.68 -3.26 15.56
N GLU A 72 -0.51 -2.68 15.70
CA GLU A 72 -0.64 -1.31 16.20
C GLU A 72 -0.22 -1.33 17.67
N GLU A 73 0.93 -0.71 17.98
CA GLU A 73 1.36 -0.43 19.36
C GLU A 73 0.56 0.74 19.97
#